data_AF-A0A545AXW5-F1
#
_entry.id   AF-A0A545AXW5-F1
#
_cell.length_a   1.000
_cell.length_b   1.000
_cell.length_c   1.000
_cell.angle_alpha   90.00
_cell.angle_beta   90.00
_cell.angle_gamma   90.00
#
_symmetry.space_group_name_H-M   'P 1'
#
loop_
_entity.id
_entity.type
_entity.pdbx_description
1 polymer ?
#
loop_
_entity_poly.entity_id
_entity_poly.type
_entity_poly.pdbx_seq_one_letter_code
_entity_poly.pdbx_strand_id
1 'polypeptide(L)'
;MILTLGLIALLAAPIALTVPAELPGFDWQKVGAVGEAYGGVSALLSGAALIGVIVSTRQQSRQIRLARAQANRTLHFELIRYVIENPKRYAPYWGIPPNGAEAVAESAYINQILNFLRFGIESESFPVGEAKGVLKEVLAGEEGRRYWESRRSGWLELVADEDGRRFISLVDEAYDELAAHYKALPPPRDGRRSPAAPLVFLGAATIGAIALRALRRR
;
A
#
# COMPACT_ATOMS: atom_id res chain seq x y z
N MET A 1 -5.35 -35.64 0.14
CA MET A 1 -6.33 -36.71 -0.19
C MET A 1 -6.35 -37.06 -1.69
N ILE A 2 -6.49 -36.09 -2.61
CA ILE A 2 -6.46 -36.35 -4.06
C ILE A 2 -5.07 -36.82 -4.53
N LEU A 3 -3.99 -36.16 -4.09
CA LEU A 3 -2.61 -36.56 -4.43
C LEU A 3 -2.24 -37.95 -3.90
N THR A 4 -2.70 -38.28 -2.69
CA THR A 4 -2.47 -39.59 -2.07
C THR A 4 -3.24 -40.70 -2.79
N LEU A 5 -4.47 -40.45 -3.22
CA LEU A 5 -5.26 -41.39 -4.02
C LEU A 5 -4.66 -41.60 -5.42
N GLY A 6 -4.19 -40.52 -6.06
CA GLY A 6 -3.49 -40.60 -7.35
C GLY A 6 -2.20 -41.42 -7.28
N LEU A 7 -1.42 -41.28 -6.20
CA LEU A 7 -0.19 -42.04 -6.01
C LEU A 7 -0.46 -43.54 -5.78
N ILE A 8 -1.50 -43.89 -5.01
CA ILE A 8 -1.91 -45.27 -4.78
C ILE A 8 -2.38 -45.93 -6.09
N ALA A 9 -3.17 -45.21 -6.90
CA ALA A 9 -3.63 -45.71 -8.20
C ALA A 9 -2.46 -45.96 -9.16
N LEU A 10 -1.45 -45.07 -9.17
CA LEU A 10 -0.26 -45.22 -10.00
C LEU A 10 0.56 -46.46 -9.61
N LEU A 11 0.69 -46.72 -8.31
CA LEU A 11 1.41 -47.89 -7.77
C LEU A 11 0.64 -49.20 -7.94
N ALA A 12 -0.69 -49.16 -7.97
CA ALA A 12 -1.56 -50.33 -8.16
C ALA A 12 -1.75 -50.71 -9.64
N ALA A 13 -1.48 -49.79 -10.57
CA ALA A 13 -1.67 -50.00 -12.01
C ALA A 13 -0.94 -51.24 -12.60
N PRO A 14 0.33 -51.55 -12.22
CA PRO A 14 1.02 -52.73 -12.75
C PRO A 14 0.33 -54.03 -12.32
N ILE A 15 -0.10 -54.11 -11.05
CA ILE A 15 -0.74 -55.29 -10.48
C ILE A 15 -2.13 -55.52 -11.11
N ALA A 16 -2.86 -54.44 -11.37
CA ALA A 16 -4.16 -54.52 -12.04
C ALA A 16 -4.05 -54.97 -13.51
N LEU A 17 -2.91 -54.73 -14.16
CA LEU A 17 -2.65 -55.11 -15.56
C LEU A 17 -2.11 -56.54 -15.72
N THR A 18 -1.46 -57.11 -14.69
CA THR A 18 -0.91 -58.47 -14.74
C THR A 18 -1.95 -59.58 -14.53
N VAL A 19 -3.05 -59.31 -13.82
CA VAL A 19 -4.10 -60.31 -13.54
C VAL A 19 -4.93 -60.70 -14.78
N PRO A 20 -5.33 -59.77 -15.66
CA PRO A 20 -6.09 -60.09 -16.88
C PRO A 20 -5.20 -60.60 -18.03
N ALA A 21 -3.91 -60.31 -17.98
CA ALA A 21 -2.89 -60.68 -18.97
C ALA A 21 -2.78 -62.18 -19.23
N GLU A 22 -3.10 -63.00 -18.23
CA GLU A 22 -3.01 -64.46 -18.27
C GLU A 22 -4.28 -65.13 -18.81
N LEU A 23 -5.34 -64.35 -19.10
CA LEU A 23 -6.62 -64.88 -19.58
C LEU A 23 -6.59 -65.16 -21.10
N PRO A 24 -7.09 -66.32 -21.58
CA PRO A 24 -7.16 -66.64 -22.99
C PRO A 24 -8.05 -65.64 -23.76
N GLY A 25 -7.53 -65.06 -24.84
CA GLY A 25 -8.26 -64.11 -25.69
C GLY A 25 -8.06 -62.63 -25.35
N PHE A 26 -7.14 -62.30 -24.44
CA PHE A 26 -6.80 -60.92 -24.11
C PHE A 26 -5.98 -60.25 -25.22
N ASP A 27 -6.55 -59.22 -25.84
CA ASP A 27 -5.97 -58.50 -26.98
C ASP A 27 -5.18 -57.26 -26.50
N TRP A 28 -3.87 -57.44 -26.40
CA TRP A 28 -2.92 -56.38 -26.04
C TRP A 28 -2.91 -55.20 -27.00
N GLN A 29 -3.24 -55.44 -28.27
CA GLN A 29 -3.28 -54.39 -29.30
C GLN A 29 -4.44 -53.44 -29.04
N LYS A 30 -5.58 -53.97 -28.61
CA LYS A 30 -6.76 -53.18 -28.23
C LYS A 30 -6.52 -52.34 -26.96
N VAL A 31 -5.81 -52.91 -25.98
CA VAL A 31 -5.42 -52.19 -24.75
C VAL A 31 -4.39 -51.09 -25.06
N GLY A 32 -3.42 -51.36 -25.93
CA GLY A 32 -2.44 -50.38 -26.39
C GLY A 32 -3.09 -49.18 -27.11
N ALA A 33 -4.03 -49.44 -28.01
CA ALA A 33 -4.77 -48.38 -28.72
C ALA A 33 -5.57 -47.47 -27.76
N VAL A 34 -6.14 -48.05 -26.70
CA VAL A 34 -6.82 -47.28 -25.64
C VAL A 34 -5.80 -46.46 -24.84
N GLY A 35 -4.67 -47.05 -24.45
CA GLY A 35 -3.59 -46.36 -23.75
C GLY A 35 -3.01 -45.18 -24.54
N GLU A 36 -2.85 -45.34 -25.86
CA GLU A 36 -2.35 -44.29 -26.76
C GLU A 36 -3.35 -43.12 -26.90
N ALA A 37 -4.65 -43.42 -27.04
CA ALA A 37 -5.70 -42.41 -27.05
C ALA A 37 -5.78 -41.61 -25.74
N TYR A 38 -5.72 -42.29 -24.58
CA TYR A 38 -5.69 -41.62 -23.27
C TYR A 38 -4.37 -40.91 -23.02
N GLY A 39 -3.25 -41.40 -23.55
CA GLY A 39 -1.92 -40.78 -23.45
C GLY A 39 -1.88 -39.40 -24.11
N GLY A 40 -2.44 -39.29 -25.33
CA GLY A 40 -2.57 -38.01 -26.02
C GLY A 40 -3.42 -36.99 -25.24
N VAL A 41 -4.59 -37.41 -24.76
CA VAL A 41 -5.48 -36.55 -23.94
C VAL A 41 -4.83 -36.15 -22.62
N SER A 42 -4.14 -37.08 -21.96
CA SER A 42 -3.45 -36.82 -20.69
C SER A 42 -2.27 -35.86 -20.85
N ALA A 43 -1.54 -35.94 -21.97
CA ALA A 43 -0.48 -35.00 -22.29
C ALA A 43 -1.03 -33.57 -22.47
N LEU A 44 -2.16 -33.42 -23.17
CA LEU A 44 -2.84 -32.13 -23.32
C LEU A 44 -3.32 -31.58 -21.98
N LEU A 45 -3.95 -32.41 -21.15
CA LEU A 45 -4.41 -32.01 -19.81
C LEU A 45 -3.24 -31.63 -18.89
N SER A 46 -2.14 -32.39 -18.92
CA SER A 46 -0.93 -32.11 -18.14
C SER A 46 -0.26 -30.82 -18.59
N GLY A 47 -0.19 -30.57 -19.89
CA GLY A 47 0.30 -29.31 -20.45
C GLY A 47 -0.55 -28.12 -20.01
N ALA A 48 -1.88 -28.24 -20.06
CA ALA A 48 -2.79 -27.20 -19.57
C ALA A 48 -2.64 -26.95 -18.06
N ALA A 49 -2.51 -28.02 -17.26
CA ALA A 49 -2.27 -27.91 -15.82
C ALA A 49 -0.95 -27.18 -15.53
N LEU A 50 0.13 -27.50 -16.26
CA LEU A 50 1.42 -26.84 -16.12
C LEU A 50 1.34 -25.33 -16.45
N ILE A 51 0.63 -24.96 -17.52
CA ILE A 51 0.37 -23.56 -17.85
C ILE A 51 -0.38 -22.88 -16.70
N GLY A 52 -1.40 -23.53 -16.14
CA GLY A 52 -2.12 -23.05 -14.96
C GLY A 52 -1.20 -22.79 -13.77
N VAL A 53 -0.28 -23.72 -13.47
CA VAL A 53 0.71 -23.57 -12.38
C VAL A 53 1.67 -22.41 -12.66
N ILE A 54 2.15 -22.24 -13.90
CA ILE A 54 3.05 -21.14 -14.28
C ILE A 54 2.36 -19.80 -14.11
N VAL A 55 1.12 -19.66 -14.61
CA VAL A 55 0.32 -18.43 -14.48
C VAL A 55 0.04 -18.13 -13.01
N SER A 56 -0.36 -19.14 -12.24
CA SER A 56 -0.63 -19.00 -10.80
C SER A 56 0.61 -18.55 -10.04
N THR A 57 1.77 -19.18 -10.27
CA THR A 57 3.04 -18.83 -9.61
C THR A 57 3.48 -17.39 -9.93
N ARG A 58 3.28 -16.94 -11.18
CA ARG A 58 3.56 -15.54 -11.56
C ARG A 58 2.65 -14.56 -10.84
N GLN A 59 1.35 -14.86 -10.75
CA GLN A 59 0.41 -14.02 -10.01
C GLN A 59 0.71 -14.00 -8.51
N GLN A 60 1.01 -15.15 -7.90
CA GLN A 60 1.41 -15.26 -6.50
C GLN A 60 2.66 -14.41 -6.21
N SER A 61 3.66 -14.43 -7.09
CA SER A 61 4.87 -13.63 -6.94
C SER A 61 4.57 -12.12 -6.90
N ARG A 62 3.66 -11.65 -7.77
CA ARG A 62 3.19 -10.26 -7.78
C ARG A 62 2.43 -9.92 -6.49
N GLN A 63 1.54 -10.82 -6.03
CA GLN A 63 0.78 -10.63 -4.79
C GLN A 63 1.69 -10.56 -3.56
N ILE A 64 2.70 -11.44 -3.46
CA ILE A 64 3.69 -11.41 -2.38
C ILE A 64 4.44 -10.08 -2.35
N ARG A 65 4.83 -9.54 -3.52
CA ARG A 65 5.51 -8.24 -3.59
C ARG A 65 4.64 -7.11 -3.05
N LEU A 66 3.36 -7.08 -3.44
CA LEU A 66 2.40 -6.08 -2.96
C LEU A 66 2.13 -6.22 -1.46
N ALA A 67 1.97 -7.46 -0.97
CA ALA A 67 1.77 -7.73 0.45
C ALA A 67 2.97 -7.29 1.30
N ARG A 68 4.21 -7.53 0.83
CA ARG A 68 5.43 -7.07 1.50
C ARG A 68 5.50 -5.54 1.56
N ALA A 69 5.17 -4.86 0.46
CA ALA A 69 5.14 -3.39 0.43
C ALA A 69 4.11 -2.83 1.43
N GLN A 70 2.91 -3.43 1.49
CA GLN A 70 1.89 -3.03 2.43
C GLN A 70 2.31 -3.29 3.89
N ALA A 71 2.90 -4.46 4.18
CA ALA A 71 3.40 -4.78 5.53
C ALA A 71 4.47 -3.79 6.01
N ASN A 72 5.42 -3.44 5.13
CA ASN A 72 6.43 -2.42 5.45
C ASN A 72 5.81 -1.05 5.73
N ARG A 73 4.79 -0.63 4.96
CA ARG A 73 4.06 0.63 5.21
C ARG A 73 3.33 0.60 6.56
N THR A 74 2.66 -0.51 6.90
CA THR A 74 2.01 -0.68 8.19
C THR A 74 3.00 -0.59 9.35
N LEU A 75 4.13 -1.32 9.27
CA LEU A 75 5.19 -1.26 10.28
C LEU A 75 5.74 0.17 10.44
N HIS A 76 5.96 0.87 9.33
CA HIS A 76 6.39 2.27 9.37
C HIS A 76 5.36 3.14 10.12
N PHE A 77 4.07 3.01 9.82
CA PHE A 77 3.02 3.75 10.53
C PHE A 77 2.96 3.41 12.01
N GLU A 78 3.16 2.15 12.40
CA GLU A 78 3.23 1.76 13.81
C GLU A 78 4.42 2.41 14.52
N LEU A 79 5.60 2.42 13.89
CA LEU A 79 6.79 3.08 14.46
C LEU A 79 6.58 4.58 14.67
N ILE A 80 6.01 5.26 13.67
CA ILE A 80 5.70 6.69 13.77
C ILE A 80 4.64 6.95 14.85
N ARG A 81 3.60 6.09 14.92
CA ARG A 81 2.56 6.18 15.94
C ARG A 81 3.15 6.09 17.35
N TYR A 82 4.08 5.18 17.61
CA TYR A 82 4.73 5.09 18.92
C TYR A 82 5.48 6.38 19.30
N VAL A 83 6.17 7.00 18.35
CA VAL A 83 6.85 8.29 18.56
C VAL A 83 5.84 9.40 18.87
N ILE A 84 4.70 9.43 18.18
CA ILE A 84 3.65 10.43 18.42
C ILE A 84 2.98 10.23 19.78
N GLU A 85 2.68 8.99 20.17
CA GLU A 85 2.01 8.67 21.44
C GLU A 85 2.93 8.87 22.65
N ASN A 86 4.24 8.63 22.50
CA ASN A 86 5.20 8.68 23.60
C ASN A 86 6.51 9.40 23.20
N PRO A 87 6.45 10.68 22.80
CA PRO A 87 7.58 11.39 22.21
C PRO A 87 8.81 11.40 23.10
N LYS A 88 8.65 11.70 24.40
CA LYS A 88 9.77 11.78 25.36
C LYS A 88 10.50 10.46 25.54
N ARG A 89 9.81 9.33 25.33
CA ARG A 89 10.39 7.99 25.45
C ARG A 89 11.15 7.59 24.20
N TYR A 90 10.63 7.91 23.01
CA TYR A 90 11.16 7.38 21.76
C TYR A 90 12.05 8.35 20.96
N ALA A 91 11.90 9.67 21.13
CA ALA A 91 12.74 10.68 20.47
C ALA A 91 14.26 10.48 20.68
N PRO A 92 14.76 10.03 21.86
CA PRO A 92 16.19 9.77 22.06
C PRO A 92 16.76 8.71 21.11
N TYR A 93 15.98 7.70 20.71
CA TYR A 93 16.44 6.68 19.75
C TYR A 93 16.59 7.23 18.33
N TRP A 94 16.04 8.41 18.08
CA TRP A 94 16.17 9.15 16.82
C TRP A 94 17.24 10.25 16.91
N GLY A 95 18.06 10.25 17.99
CA GLY A 95 19.11 11.23 18.22
C GLY A 95 18.60 12.61 18.67
N ILE A 96 17.34 12.70 19.10
CA ILE A 96 16.72 13.97 19.48
C ILE A 96 16.60 14.05 21.00
N PRO A 97 17.12 15.12 21.64
CA PRO A 97 17.06 15.23 23.09
C PRO A 97 15.61 15.38 23.60
N PRO A 98 15.31 14.98 24.84
CA PRO A 98 13.93 14.96 25.37
C PRO A 98 13.20 16.30 25.35
N ASN A 99 13.92 17.43 25.41
CA ASN A 99 13.38 18.78 25.30
C ASN A 99 12.87 19.13 23.88
N GLY A 100 13.30 18.40 22.86
CA GLY A 100 12.81 18.52 21.49
C GLY A 100 11.73 17.51 21.12
N ALA A 101 11.34 16.63 22.04
CA ALA A 101 10.52 15.46 21.74
C ALA A 101 9.12 15.81 21.20
N GLU A 102 8.49 16.87 21.70
CA GLU A 102 7.17 17.32 21.22
C GLU A 102 7.24 17.82 19.78
N ALA A 103 8.28 18.58 19.42
CA ALA A 103 8.51 19.02 18.04
C ALA A 103 8.73 17.85 17.07
N VAL A 104 9.25 16.71 17.55
CA VAL A 104 9.36 15.46 16.75
C VAL A 104 8.00 14.88 16.47
N ALA A 105 7.14 14.76 17.49
CA ALA A 105 5.79 14.22 17.30
C ALA A 105 4.98 15.10 16.33
N GLU A 106 5.07 16.42 16.48
CA GLU A 106 4.42 17.37 15.56
C GLU A 106 4.92 17.22 14.13
N SER A 107 6.25 17.19 13.93
CA SER A 107 6.86 17.00 12.62
C SER A 107 6.51 15.64 12.00
N ALA A 108 6.48 14.59 12.81
CA ALA A 108 6.12 13.24 12.38
C ALA A 108 4.64 13.16 11.98
N TYR A 109 3.76 13.85 12.71
CA TYR A 109 2.34 13.94 12.39
C TYR A 109 2.09 14.71 11.10
N ILE A 110 2.77 15.85 10.88
CA ILE A 110 2.65 16.60 9.62
C ILE A 110 3.20 15.78 8.45
N ASN A 111 4.37 15.13 8.61
CA ASN A 111 4.91 14.21 7.61
C ASN A 111 3.90 13.11 7.23
N GLN A 112 3.22 12.56 8.23
CA GLN A 112 2.22 11.51 8.07
C GLN A 112 1.00 12.01 7.28
N ILE A 113 0.53 13.23 7.53
CA ILE A 113 -0.56 13.84 6.75
C ILE A 113 -0.15 14.02 5.29
N LEU A 114 1.05 14.55 5.03
CA LEU A 114 1.54 14.75 3.66
C LEU A 114 1.68 13.42 2.90
N ASN A 115 2.22 12.39 3.55
CA ASN A 115 2.31 11.05 2.96
C ASN A 115 0.92 10.45 2.70
N PHE A 116 -0.04 10.63 3.62
CA PHE A 116 -1.43 10.21 3.41
C PHE A 116 -2.05 10.86 2.17
N LEU A 117 -1.89 12.18 2.01
CA LEU A 117 -2.42 12.91 0.85
C LEU A 117 -1.74 12.47 -0.45
N ARG A 118 -0.41 12.33 -0.44
CA ARG A 118 0.36 11.84 -1.59
C ARG A 118 -0.14 10.46 -2.04
N PHE A 119 -0.20 9.49 -1.12
CA PHE A 119 -0.66 8.14 -1.45
C PHE A 119 -2.14 8.12 -1.86
N GLY A 120 -2.96 8.99 -1.29
CA GLY A 120 -4.35 9.16 -1.69
C GLY A 120 -4.49 9.60 -3.14
N ILE A 121 -3.67 10.57 -3.58
CA ILE A 121 -3.65 11.04 -4.96
C ILE A 121 -3.11 9.95 -5.91
N GLU A 122 -1.96 9.33 -5.57
CA GLU A 122 -1.33 8.29 -6.39
C GLU A 122 -2.24 7.07 -6.61
N SER A 123 -3.06 6.74 -5.61
CA SER A 123 -4.02 5.63 -5.68
C SER A 123 -5.38 6.03 -6.26
N GLU A 124 -5.53 7.26 -6.77
CA GLU A 124 -6.79 7.86 -7.25
C GLU A 124 -7.93 7.79 -6.21
N SER A 125 -7.61 7.54 -4.95
CA SER A 125 -8.57 7.40 -3.86
C SER A 125 -8.91 8.75 -3.22
N PHE A 126 -8.09 9.77 -3.48
CA PHE A 126 -8.23 11.11 -2.92
C PHE A 126 -8.05 12.17 -4.03
N PRO A 127 -9.13 12.86 -4.44
CA PRO A 127 -9.06 13.86 -5.50
C PRO A 127 -8.10 15.01 -5.16
N VAL A 128 -7.39 15.52 -6.18
CA VAL A 128 -6.40 16.61 -6.01
C VAL A 128 -7.02 17.88 -5.39
N GLY A 129 -8.26 18.22 -5.76
CA GLY A 129 -8.95 19.39 -5.19
C GLY A 129 -9.21 19.25 -3.69
N GLU A 130 -9.58 18.05 -3.22
CA GLU A 130 -9.75 17.75 -1.79
C GLU A 130 -8.40 17.79 -1.08
N ALA A 131 -7.33 17.26 -1.70
CA ALA A 131 -5.98 17.34 -1.16
C ALA A 131 -5.52 18.78 -0.96
N LYS A 132 -5.78 19.66 -1.94
CA LYS A 132 -5.46 21.08 -1.83
C LYS A 132 -6.20 21.76 -0.67
N GLY A 133 -7.44 21.35 -0.37
CA GLY A 133 -8.18 21.80 0.80
C GLY A 133 -7.49 21.43 2.11
N VAL A 134 -7.13 20.15 2.28
CA VAL A 134 -6.43 19.68 3.49
C VAL A 134 -5.05 20.31 3.63
N LEU A 135 -4.31 20.46 2.52
CA LEU A 135 -3.01 21.15 2.52
C LEU A 135 -3.13 22.59 3.03
N LYS A 136 -4.16 23.32 2.58
CA LYS A 136 -4.41 24.69 3.06
C LYS A 136 -4.69 24.73 4.55
N GLU A 137 -5.45 23.77 5.09
CA GLU A 137 -5.72 23.70 6.53
C GLU A 137 -4.44 23.42 7.34
N VAL A 138 -3.63 22.45 6.90
CA VAL A 138 -2.37 22.10 7.57
C VAL A 138 -1.38 23.28 7.53
N LEU A 139 -1.23 23.91 6.37
CA LEU A 139 -0.31 25.04 6.15
C LEU A 139 -0.84 26.37 6.70
N ALA A 140 -2.12 26.48 7.04
CA ALA A 140 -2.63 27.62 7.80
C ALA A 140 -2.10 27.64 9.24
N GLY A 141 -1.73 26.47 9.79
CA GLY A 141 -1.02 26.35 11.06
C GLY A 141 0.44 26.80 10.97
N GLU A 142 0.95 27.45 12.01
CA GLU A 142 2.36 27.86 12.10
C GLU A 142 3.30 26.66 12.01
N GLU A 143 2.95 25.56 12.68
CA GLU A 143 3.71 24.31 12.67
C GLU A 143 3.81 23.66 11.28
N GLY A 144 2.71 23.67 10.52
CA GLY A 144 2.69 23.17 9.14
C GLY A 144 3.63 23.95 8.22
N ARG A 145 3.64 25.28 8.34
CA ARG A 145 4.56 26.14 7.56
C ARG A 145 6.01 25.90 7.93
N ARG A 146 6.32 25.93 9.24
CA ARG A 146 7.68 25.71 9.74
C ARG A 146 8.21 24.32 9.35
N TYR A 147 7.34 23.31 9.39
CA TYR A 147 7.68 21.98 8.89
C TYR A 147 8.02 22.01 7.39
N TRP A 148 7.17 22.63 6.56
CA TRP A 148 7.41 22.69 5.12
C TRP A 148 8.71 23.43 4.79
N GLU A 149 8.92 24.61 5.37
CA GLU A 149 10.15 25.39 5.19
C GLU A 149 11.42 24.61 5.56
N SER A 150 11.38 23.86 6.67
CA SER A 150 12.55 23.12 7.16
C SER A 150 12.80 21.79 6.43
N ARG A 151 11.77 21.15 5.86
CA ARG A 151 11.86 19.80 5.29
C ARG A 151 11.68 19.74 3.78
N ARG A 152 11.27 20.82 3.11
CA ARG A 152 11.03 20.86 1.65
C ARG A 152 12.22 20.35 0.83
N SER A 153 13.45 20.73 1.17
CA SER A 153 14.66 20.24 0.49
C SER A 153 14.82 18.72 0.61
N GLY A 154 14.62 18.16 1.80
CA GLY A 154 14.66 16.72 2.03
C GLY A 154 13.57 15.97 1.24
N TRP A 155 12.39 16.56 1.08
CA TRP A 155 11.34 15.99 0.22
C TRP A 155 11.77 15.98 -1.26
N LEU A 156 12.37 17.05 -1.76
CA LEU A 156 12.88 17.11 -3.14
C LEU A 156 13.99 16.07 -3.41
N GLU A 157 14.84 15.79 -2.43
CA GLU A 157 15.90 14.79 -2.54
C GLU A 157 15.38 13.34 -2.48
N LEU A 158 14.42 13.08 -1.58
CA LEU A 158 13.88 11.74 -1.36
C LEU A 158 12.89 11.30 -2.45
N VAL A 159 12.24 12.27 -3.10
CA VAL A 159 11.12 12.03 -4.01
C VAL A 159 11.52 12.43 -5.43
N ALA A 160 12.19 11.51 -6.11
CA ALA A 160 12.74 11.74 -7.45
C ALA A 160 11.77 11.39 -8.61
N ASP A 161 10.67 10.70 -8.33
CA ASP A 161 9.66 10.31 -9.31
C ASP A 161 8.77 11.49 -9.75
N GLU A 162 8.11 11.33 -10.90
CA GLU A 162 7.27 12.37 -11.50
C GLU A 162 6.06 12.70 -10.64
N ASP A 163 5.36 11.67 -10.15
CA ASP A 163 4.20 11.82 -9.27
C ASP A 163 4.55 12.54 -7.97
N GLY A 164 5.71 12.23 -7.42
CA GLY A 164 6.20 12.84 -6.21
C GLY A 164 6.63 14.30 -6.41
N ARG A 165 7.28 14.64 -7.54
CA ARG A 165 7.54 16.04 -7.93
C ARG A 165 6.25 16.83 -8.12
N ARG A 166 5.23 16.21 -8.73
CA ARG A 166 3.89 16.82 -8.88
C ARG A 166 3.24 17.09 -7.53
N PHE A 167 3.35 16.15 -6.59
CA PHE A 167 2.84 16.35 -5.23
C PHE A 167 3.56 17.51 -4.53
N ILE A 168 4.89 17.60 -4.61
CA ILE A 168 5.65 18.71 -4.03
C ILE A 168 5.20 20.06 -4.62
N SER A 169 5.01 20.14 -5.93
CA SER A 169 4.47 21.34 -6.59
C SER A 169 3.11 21.75 -6.04
N LEU A 170 2.22 20.78 -5.75
CA LEU A 170 0.92 21.05 -5.17
C LEU A 170 1.02 21.62 -3.75
N VAL A 171 1.97 21.13 -2.94
CA VAL A 171 2.21 21.66 -1.59
C VAL A 171 2.80 23.08 -1.67
N ASP A 172 3.74 23.31 -2.59
CA ASP A 172 4.32 24.64 -2.83
C ASP A 172 3.28 25.67 -3.26
N GLU A 173 2.41 25.31 -4.21
CA GLU A 173 1.29 26.18 -4.61
C GLU A 173 0.39 26.56 -3.41
N ALA A 174 0.03 25.58 -2.58
CA ALA A 174 -0.80 25.83 -1.40
C ALA A 174 -0.08 26.71 -0.38
N TYR A 175 1.23 26.53 -0.23
CA TYR A 175 2.09 27.33 0.65
C TYR A 175 2.16 28.79 0.19
N ASP A 176 2.46 29.01 -1.10
CA ASP A 176 2.62 30.34 -1.69
C ASP A 176 1.30 31.12 -1.72
N GLU A 177 0.18 30.45 -2.01
CA GLU A 177 -1.16 31.05 -1.93
C GLU A 177 -1.47 31.60 -0.52
N LEU A 178 -1.12 30.84 0.51
CA LEU A 178 -1.31 31.26 1.91
C LEU A 178 -0.35 32.39 2.30
N ALA A 179 0.92 32.31 1.91
CA ALA A 179 1.90 33.36 2.16
C ALA A 179 1.46 34.70 1.54
N ALA A 180 0.95 34.67 0.32
CA ALA A 180 0.37 35.84 -0.34
C ALA A 180 -0.86 36.39 0.41
N HIS A 181 -1.73 35.50 0.90
CA HIS A 181 -2.90 35.89 1.69
C HIS A 181 -2.52 36.59 3.01
N TYR A 182 -1.58 36.00 3.79
CA TYR A 182 -1.12 36.60 5.04
C TYR A 182 -0.39 37.93 4.84
N LYS A 183 0.35 38.09 3.75
CA LYS A 183 1.01 39.35 3.40
C LYS A 183 0.02 40.47 3.06
N ALA A 184 -1.16 40.12 2.54
CA ALA A 184 -2.21 41.08 2.18
C ALA A 184 -3.11 41.50 3.35
N LEU A 185 -3.11 40.75 4.46
CA LEU A 185 -3.85 41.09 5.68
C LEU A 185 -3.16 42.28 6.40
N PRO A 186 -3.92 43.28 6.87
CA PRO A 186 -3.36 44.34 7.71
C PRO A 186 -2.73 43.73 8.98
N PRO A 187 -1.63 44.30 9.49
CA PRO A 187 -0.97 43.77 10.67
C PRO A 187 -1.95 43.70 11.85
N PRO A 188 -1.89 42.65 12.69
CA PRO A 188 -2.78 42.50 13.84
C PRO A 188 -2.75 43.78 14.69
N ARG A 189 -3.92 44.39 14.92
CA ARG A 189 -4.05 45.65 15.67
C ARG A 189 -3.79 45.48 17.17
N ASP A 190 -3.64 44.26 17.66
CA ASP A 190 -3.29 43.93 19.02
C ASP A 190 -2.23 42.81 19.06
N GLY A 191 -1.27 42.90 19.99
CA GLY A 191 -0.25 41.87 20.23
C GLY A 191 -0.80 40.53 20.77
N ARG A 192 -2.10 40.26 20.58
CA ARG A 192 -2.68 38.95 20.79
C ARG A 192 -2.46 38.16 19.51
N ARG A 193 -1.79 37.01 19.65
CA ARG A 193 -1.79 35.97 18.61
C ARG A 193 -3.25 35.74 18.22
N SER A 194 -3.63 36.19 17.02
CA SER A 194 -4.96 35.94 16.50
C SER A 194 -5.16 34.43 16.54
N PRO A 195 -6.19 33.90 17.25
CA PRO A 195 -6.54 32.50 17.06
C PRO A 195 -6.79 32.37 15.57
N ALA A 196 -6.09 31.43 14.92
CA ALA A 196 -6.40 31.07 13.55
C ALA A 196 -7.92 30.91 13.47
N ALA A 197 -8.57 31.65 12.56
CA ALA A 197 -10.01 31.56 12.36
C ALA A 197 -10.38 30.06 12.27
N PRO A 198 -11.50 29.62 12.88
CA PRO A 198 -11.79 28.20 13.02
C PRO A 198 -12.14 27.59 11.66
N LEU A 199 -11.13 27.31 10.85
CA LEU A 199 -11.14 26.30 9.78
C LEU A 199 -10.98 24.88 10.40
N VAL A 200 -11.21 24.74 11.70
CA VAL A 200 -10.85 23.58 12.53
C VAL A 200 -11.83 22.39 12.40
N PHE A 201 -12.90 22.46 11.59
CA PHE A 201 -13.91 21.39 11.58
C PHE A 201 -14.18 20.68 10.25
N LEU A 202 -13.44 20.95 9.17
CA LEU A 202 -13.65 20.25 7.88
C LEU A 202 -12.72 19.05 7.67
N GLY A 203 -11.48 19.06 8.16
CA GLY A 203 -10.53 17.96 8.00
C GLY A 203 -10.90 16.64 8.70
N ALA A 204 -11.38 16.69 9.95
CA ALA A 204 -11.74 15.46 10.68
C ALA A 204 -13.00 14.77 10.09
N ALA A 205 -13.95 15.56 9.59
CA ALA A 205 -15.15 15.04 8.95
C ALA A 205 -14.86 14.48 7.54
N THR A 206 -13.92 15.07 6.79
CA THR A 206 -13.54 14.57 5.45
C THR A 206 -12.70 13.29 5.53
N ILE A 207 -11.71 13.21 6.44
CA ILE A 207 -10.92 11.98 6.65
C ILE A 207 -11.81 10.81 7.11
N GLY A 208 -12.74 11.07 8.04
CA GLY A 208 -13.70 10.06 8.53
C GLY A 208 -14.72 9.61 7.47
N ALA A 209 -15.28 10.54 6.70
CA ALA A 209 -16.27 10.23 5.67
C ALA A 209 -15.68 9.43 4.48
N ILE A 210 -14.40 9.65 4.16
CA ILE A 210 -13.72 8.98 3.05
C ILE A 210 -13.27 7.57 3.43
N ALA A 211 -12.79 7.35 4.66
CA ALA A 211 -12.55 6.00 5.18
C ALA A 211 -13.82 5.13 5.11
N LEU A 212 -14.97 5.69 5.48
CA LEU A 212 -16.29 5.04 5.36
C LEU A 212 -16.71 4.75 3.91
N ARG A 213 -16.34 5.61 2.95
CA ARG A 213 -16.69 5.43 1.53
C ARG A 213 -15.83 4.38 0.83
N ALA A 214 -14.56 4.25 1.22
CA ALA A 214 -13.65 3.21 0.73
C ALA A 214 -14.02 1.80 1.26
N LEU A 215 -14.51 1.71 2.50
CA LEU A 215 -15.02 0.47 3.10
C LEU A 215 -16.32 -0.02 2.45
N ARG A 216 -17.09 0.86 1.81
CA ARG A 216 -18.39 0.54 1.19
C ARG A 216 -18.29 0.08 -0.27
N ARG A 217 -17.09 0.08 -0.87
CA ARG A 217 -16.82 -0.33 -2.26
C ARG A 217 -16.08 -1.67 -2.38
N ARG A 218 -15.87 -2.39 -1.27
CA ARG A 218 -15.47 -3.80 -1.25
C ARG A 218 -16.69 -4.67 -0.96
#